data_AF-A0A3A9GJP1-F1
#
_entry.id   AF-A0A3A9GJP1-F1
#
_cell.length_a   1.000
_cell.length_b   1.000
_cell.length_c   1.000
_cell.angle_alpha   90.00
_cell.angle_beta   90.00
_cell.angle_gamma   90.00
#
_symmetry.space_group_name_H-M   'P 1'
#
loop_
_entity.id
_entity.type
_entity.pdbx_description
1 polymer ?
#
loop_
_entity_poly.entity_id
_entity_poly.type
_entity_poly.pdbx_seq_one_letter_code
_entity_poly.pdbx_strand_id
1 'polypeptide(L)'
;MIKIATIENKPFQEGIDIIGKIVSKRADLALFDEDVLKTLIQYTGGSLRDLFHVINASAKRAERRDSEKISVEDASRALEELKTY
;
A
#
# COMPACT_ATOMS: atom_id res chain seq x y z
N MET A 1 6.21 9.27 -10.21
CA MET A 1 4.82 8.99 -9.81
C MET A 1 4.15 8.19 -10.91
N ILE A 2 3.60 7.02 -10.59
CA ILE A 2 2.77 6.26 -11.52
C ILE A 2 1.37 6.85 -11.45
N LYS A 3 0.75 7.13 -12.60
CA LYS A 3 -0.65 7.59 -12.62
C LYS A 3 -1.56 6.42 -12.21
N ILE A 4 -2.14 6.51 -11.02
CA ILE A 4 -3.14 5.55 -10.53
C ILE A 4 -4.58 6.08 -10.60
N ALA A 5 -4.72 7.35 -10.95
CA ALA A 5 -5.99 8.02 -11.19
C ALA A 5 -5.91 8.71 -12.55
N THR A 6 -6.92 8.51 -13.39
CA THR A 6 -7.10 9.33 -14.59
C THR A 6 -7.56 10.73 -14.20
N ILE A 7 -7.48 11.69 -15.13
CA ILE A 7 -8.01 13.06 -14.96
C ILE A 7 -9.48 13.08 -14.48
N GLU A 8 -10.22 11.98 -14.65
CA GLU A 8 -11.60 11.77 -14.21
C GLU A 8 -11.79 11.17 -12.81
N ASN A 9 -10.74 11.03 -11.98
CA ASN A 9 -10.87 10.44 -10.63
C ASN A 9 -11.39 8.99 -10.64
N LYS A 10 -11.15 8.27 -11.75
CA LYS A 10 -11.42 6.82 -11.84
C LYS A 10 -10.18 6.03 -11.45
N PRO A 11 -10.32 4.93 -10.69
CA PRO A 11 -9.19 4.07 -10.35
C PRO A 11 -8.59 3.51 -11.64
N PHE A 12 -7.34 3.87 -11.92
CA PHE A 12 -6.63 3.38 -13.10
C PHE A 12 -6.19 1.95 -12.81
N GLN A 13 -7.07 0.99 -13.13
CA GLN A 13 -6.88 -0.43 -12.84
C GLN A 13 -5.58 -0.98 -13.43
N GLU A 14 -5.13 -0.51 -14.60
CA GLU A 14 -3.81 -0.85 -15.13
C GLU A 14 -2.66 -0.37 -14.23
N GLY A 15 -2.75 0.84 -13.68
CA GLY A 15 -1.74 1.36 -12.75
C GLY A 15 -1.71 0.57 -11.44
N ILE A 16 -2.88 0.20 -10.93
CA ILE A 16 -3.02 -0.65 -9.73
C ILE A 16 -2.47 -2.05 -10.00
N ASP A 17 -2.76 -2.64 -11.17
CA ASP A 17 -2.25 -3.96 -11.58
C ASP A 17 -0.73 -3.98 -11.73
N ILE A 18 -0.15 -2.95 -12.37
CA ILE A 18 1.30 -2.81 -12.51
C ILE A 18 1.95 -2.67 -11.12
N ILE A 19 1.39 -1.85 -10.23
CA ILE A 19 1.90 -1.71 -8.87
C ILE A 19 1.76 -3.04 -8.12
N GLY A 20 0.63 -3.73 -8.24
CA GLY A 20 0.42 -5.06 -7.66
C GLY A 20 1.47 -6.08 -8.13
N LYS A 21 1.79 -6.10 -9.43
CA LYS A 21 2.87 -6.93 -9.99
C LYS A 21 4.26 -6.55 -9.46
N ILE A 22 4.53 -5.26 -9.29
CA ILE A 22 5.81 -4.78 -8.74
C ILE A 22 5.93 -5.16 -7.27
N VAL A 23 4.86 -5.01 -6.49
CA VAL A 23 4.81 -5.41 -5.08
C VAL A 23 4.97 -6.91 -4.98
N SER A 24 4.23 -7.71 -5.76
CA SER A 24 4.37 -9.18 -5.80
C SER A 24 5.78 -9.66 -6.14
N LYS A 25 6.57 -8.89 -6.89
CA LYS A 25 7.98 -9.20 -7.16
C LYS A 25 8.93 -8.89 -5.99
N ARG A 26 8.50 -8.10 -5.00
CA ARG A 26 9.35 -7.63 -3.88
C ARG A 26 8.82 -8.03 -2.50
N ALA A 27 7.55 -8.36 -2.39
CA ALA A 27 6.85 -8.72 -1.18
C ALA A 27 5.79 -9.77 -1.52
N ASP A 28 5.57 -10.70 -0.61
CA ASP A 28 4.54 -11.72 -0.79
C ASP A 28 3.16 -11.09 -0.57
N LEU A 29 2.24 -11.34 -1.52
CA LEU A 29 0.86 -10.82 -1.41
C LEU A 29 0.11 -11.43 -0.22
N ALA A 30 0.54 -12.59 0.27
CA ALA A 30 -0.03 -13.24 1.45
C ALA A 30 0.22 -12.47 2.76
N LEU A 31 1.19 -11.54 2.76
CA LEU A 31 1.45 -10.65 3.90
C LEU A 31 0.39 -9.55 4.05
N PHE A 32 -0.47 -9.33 3.05
CA PHE A 32 -1.49 -8.30 3.09
C PHE A 32 -2.86 -8.93 3.30
N ASP A 33 -3.66 -8.33 4.17
CA ASP A 33 -5.07 -8.68 4.26
C ASP A 33 -5.85 -8.19 3.02
N GLU A 34 -7.06 -8.72 2.85
CA GLU A 34 -7.85 -8.41 1.66
C GLU A 34 -8.17 -6.91 1.63
N ASP A 35 -8.03 -6.28 0.47
CA ASP A 35 -8.24 -4.83 0.25
C ASP A 35 -7.19 -3.86 0.84
N VAL A 36 -6.26 -4.32 1.69
CA VAL A 36 -5.18 -3.49 2.27
C VAL A 36 -4.28 -2.91 1.18
N LEU A 37 -3.82 -3.76 0.26
CA LEU A 37 -2.94 -3.34 -0.84
C LEU A 37 -3.63 -2.29 -1.72
N LYS A 38 -4.92 -2.49 -2.05
CA LYS A 38 -5.69 -1.53 -2.86
C LYS A 38 -5.81 -0.18 -2.15
N THR A 39 -6.08 -0.19 -0.85
CA THR A 39 -6.19 1.01 -0.03
C THR A 39 -4.87 1.78 -0.01
N LEU A 40 -3.75 1.09 0.23
CA LEU A 40 -2.41 1.68 0.21
C LEU A 40 -2.09 2.31 -1.14
N ILE A 41 -2.43 1.63 -2.23
CA ILE A 41 -2.22 2.16 -3.58
C ILE A 41 -3.03 3.44 -3.79
N GLN A 42 -4.33 3.44 -3.47
CA GLN A 42 -5.18 4.63 -3.62
C GLN A 42 -4.67 5.82 -2.78
N TYR A 43 -4.28 5.58 -1.53
CA TYR A 43 -3.85 6.65 -0.63
C TYR A 43 -2.50 7.26 -1.00
N THR A 44 -1.59 6.48 -1.59
CA THR A 44 -0.24 6.95 -1.95
C THR A 44 -0.19 7.70 -3.27
N GLY A 45 -1.33 7.87 -3.95
CA GLY A 45 -1.40 8.62 -5.21
C GLY A 45 -0.57 7.98 -6.34
N GLY A 46 -0.18 6.70 -6.20
CA GLY A 46 0.64 5.99 -7.18
C GLY A 46 2.14 6.29 -7.08
N SER A 47 2.59 6.85 -5.96
CA SER A 47 4.01 6.92 -5.67
C SER A 47 4.50 5.59 -5.12
N LEU A 48 5.32 4.86 -5.90
CA LEU A 48 5.96 3.62 -5.43
C LEU A 48 6.82 3.87 -4.19
N ARG A 49 7.47 5.04 -4.08
CA ARG A 49 8.32 5.37 -2.93
C ARG A 49 7.49 5.41 -1.65
N ASP A 50 6.40 6.18 -1.67
CA ASP A 50 5.48 6.29 -0.54
C ASP A 50 4.79 4.96 -0.26
N LEU A 51 4.39 4.22 -1.30
CA LEU A 51 3.84 2.87 -1.17
C LEU A 51 4.78 1.94 -0.40
N PHE A 52 6.04 1.81 -0.84
CA PHE A 52 7.01 0.96 -0.14
C PHE A 52 7.33 1.47 1.27
N HIS A 53 7.29 2.77 1.50
CA HIS A 53 7.49 3.35 2.83
C HIS A 53 6.37 2.93 3.78
N VAL A 54 5.11 3.11 3.35
CA VAL A 54 3.93 2.76 4.15
C VAL A 54 3.83 1.25 4.34
N ILE A 55 4.07 0.45 3.30
CA ILE A 55 4.12 -1.02 3.40
C ILE A 55 5.11 -1.45 4.48
N ASN A 56 6.34 -0.91 4.47
CA ASN A 56 7.34 -1.25 5.49
C ASN A 56 6.93 -0.81 6.89
N ALA A 57 6.34 0.39 7.03
CA ALA A 57 5.86 0.88 8.32
C ALA A 57 4.72 0.01 8.87
N SER A 58 3.78 -0.41 8.02
CA SER A 58 2.70 -1.33 8.39
C SER A 58 3.21 -2.74 8.70
N ALA A 59 4.13 -3.28 7.90
CA ALA A 59 4.76 -4.58 8.15
C ALA A 59 5.47 -4.61 9.51
N LYS A 60 6.23 -3.55 9.83
CA LYS A 60 6.92 -3.41 11.11
C LYS A 60 5.96 -3.34 12.31
N ARG A 61 4.73 -2.88 12.10
CA ARG A 61 3.68 -2.87 13.13
C ARG A 61 2.99 -4.22 13.26
N ALA A 62 2.69 -4.88 12.15
CA ALA A 62 2.20 -6.26 12.16
C ALA A 62 3.19 -7.18 12.88
N GLU A 63 4.49 -7.06 12.58
CA GLU A 63 5.56 -7.79 13.26
C GLU A 63 5.59 -7.52 14.77
N ARG A 64 5.43 -6.25 15.20
CA ARG A 64 5.35 -5.90 16.64
C ARG A 64 4.13 -6.48 17.35
N ARG A 65 3.07 -6.79 16.61
CA ARG A 65 1.85 -7.43 17.13
C ARG A 65 1.95 -8.96 17.09
N ASP A 66 3.07 -9.52 16.62
CA ASP A 66 3.22 -10.95 16.33
C ASP A 66 2.16 -11.42 15.30
N SER A 67 1.83 -10.53 14.35
CA SER A 67 0.85 -10.77 13.30
C SER A 67 1.58 -11.01 11.97
N GLU A 68 1.30 -12.13 11.34
CA GLU A 68 1.91 -12.52 10.05
C GLU A 68 1.34 -11.72 8.87
N LYS A 69 0.22 -11.03 9.08
CA LYS A 69 -0.48 -10.22 8.07
C LYS A 69 -0.62 -8.77 8.49
N ILE A 70 -0.51 -7.90 7.50
CA ILE A 70 -0.76 -6.46 7.59
C ILE A 70 -2.26 -6.22 7.44
N SER A 71 -2.87 -5.70 8.50
CA SER A 71 -4.29 -5.34 8.51
C SER A 71 -4.52 -3.92 7.99
N VAL A 72 -5.78 -3.62 7.66
CA VAL A 72 -6.21 -2.26 7.26
C VAL A 72 -5.90 -1.23 8.34
N GLU A 73 -5.97 -1.61 9.62
CA GLU A 73 -5.62 -0.73 10.74
C GLU A 73 -4.13 -0.34 10.72
N ASP A 74 -3.23 -1.30 10.50
CA ASP A 74 -1.78 -1.05 10.40
C ASP A 74 -1.45 -0.16 9.20
N ALA A 75 -2.15 -0.38 8.08
CA ALA A 75 -2.06 0.45 6.88
C ALA A 75 -2.55 1.88 7.12
N SER A 76 -3.73 2.05 7.71
CA SER A 76 -4.30 3.36 8.00
C SER A 76 -3.40 4.17 8.94
N ARG A 77 -2.92 3.54 10.01
CA ARG A 77 -2.02 4.20 10.96
C ARG A 77 -0.69 4.57 10.31
N ALA A 78 -0.19 3.78 9.35
CA ALA A 78 1.09 4.07 8.69
C ALA A 78 0.94 5.20 7.66
N LEU A 79 -0.22 5.28 7.00
CA LEU A 79 -0.60 6.39 6.13
C LEU A 79 -0.74 7.70 6.90
N GLU A 80 -1.30 7.67 8.11
CA GLU A 80 -1.38 8.85 8.98
C GLU A 80 0.00 9.38 9.36
N GLU A 81 0.96 8.51 9.70
CA GLU A 81 2.34 8.94 9.98
C GLU A 81 3.01 9.56 8.75
N LEU A 82 2.77 9.03 7.55
CA LEU A 82 3.31 9.59 6.31
C LEU A 82 2.82 11.02 6.05
N LYS A 83 1.55 11.33 6.37
CA LYS A 83 0.98 12.68 6.21
C LYS A 83 1.57 13.72 7.16
N THR A 84 2.22 13.29 8.23
CA THR A 84 2.82 14.17 9.25
C THR A 84 4.26 14.58 8.92
N TYR A 85 4.84 14.10 7.80
CA TYR A 85 6.21 14.40 7.38
C TYR A 85 6.30 15.50 6.32
#